data_AF-A0A9E5VWY3-F1
#
_entry.id   AF-A0A9E5VWY3-F1
#
_cell.length_a   1.000
_cell.length_b   1.000
_cell.length_c   1.000
_cell.angle_alpha   90.00
_cell.angle_beta   90.00
_cell.angle_gamma   90.00
#
_symmetry.space_group_name_H-M   'P 1'
#
loop_
_entity.id
_entity.type
_entity.pdbx_description
1 polymer ?
#
loop_
_entity_poly.entity_id
_entity_poly.type
_entity_poly.pdbx_seq_one_letter_code
_entity_poly.pdbx_strand_id
1 'polypeptide(L)'
;MASDGQGARDLHEAGGVARDWSAYVETRYGVRVSWRQCPVPLDRLIATQPEIELLKYRLVRDEGFRIEEPIVVYKGRAGPYYVVDGHTRARVRWDAGCTTVEAILLDCPEEAVELDLASAACRSGAGDSRRIGDVPIIDRLGEGTAAWTRRRRELLRKRG
;
A
#
# COMPACT_ATOMS: atom_id res chain seq x y z
N MET A 1 28.15 -13.17 0.45
CA MET A 1 27.04 -13.74 -0.34
C MET A 1 26.02 -14.31 0.63
N ALA A 2 24.95 -13.56 0.90
CA ALA A 2 23.76 -14.03 1.62
C ALA A 2 22.64 -12.99 1.40
N SER A 3 21.92 -13.07 0.27
CA SER A 3 20.77 -12.20 -0.03
C SER A 3 19.54 -12.95 -0.54
N ASP A 4 19.59 -14.27 -0.72
CA ASP A 4 18.54 -15.01 -1.43
C ASP A 4 17.34 -15.41 -0.56
N GLY A 5 17.40 -15.20 0.77
CA GLY A 5 16.32 -15.56 1.69
C GLY A 5 15.28 -14.47 1.95
N GLN A 6 15.63 -13.20 1.71
CA GLN A 6 14.79 -12.05 2.09
C GLN A 6 13.72 -11.76 1.02
N GLY A 7 14.09 -11.77 -0.26
CA GLY A 7 13.16 -11.51 -1.37
C GLY A 7 12.01 -12.52 -1.47
N ALA A 8 12.22 -13.78 -1.09
CA ALA A 8 11.18 -14.81 -1.15
C ALA A 8 10.09 -14.67 -0.06
N ARG A 9 10.46 -14.19 1.14
CA ARG A 9 9.50 -13.96 2.25
C ARG A 9 8.68 -12.69 2.03
N ASP A 10 9.32 -11.65 1.50
CA ASP A 10 8.73 -10.34 1.23
C ASP A 10 7.68 -10.45 0.08
N LEU A 11 7.95 -11.26 -0.95
CA LEU A 11 6.97 -11.64 -1.97
C LEU A 11 5.80 -12.48 -1.41
N HIS A 12 6.06 -13.29 -0.38
CA HIS A 12 5.03 -14.11 0.25
C HIS A 12 4.02 -13.28 1.05
N GLU A 13 4.45 -12.20 1.71
CA GLU A 13 3.54 -11.35 2.51
C GLU A 13 2.68 -10.43 1.63
N ALA A 14 3.28 -9.75 0.65
CA ALA A 14 2.50 -8.98 -0.34
C ALA A 14 1.59 -9.89 -1.17
N GLY A 15 2.07 -11.08 -1.52
CA GLY A 15 1.25 -12.15 -2.11
C GLY A 15 0.12 -12.61 -1.18
N GLY A 16 0.35 -12.62 0.14
CA GLY A 16 -0.67 -12.87 1.15
C GLY A 16 -1.76 -11.80 1.14
N VAL A 17 -1.40 -10.52 1.20
CA VAL A 17 -2.36 -9.40 1.11
C VAL A 17 -3.15 -9.44 -0.20
N ALA A 18 -2.47 -9.69 -1.32
CA ALA A 18 -3.14 -9.82 -2.61
C ALA A 18 -4.14 -10.99 -2.65
N ARG A 19 -3.78 -12.14 -2.04
CA ARG A 19 -4.69 -13.30 -1.91
C ARG A 19 -5.87 -12.99 -1.01
N ASP A 20 -5.63 -12.39 0.16
CA ASP A 20 -6.68 -12.05 1.12
C ASP A 20 -7.67 -11.04 0.52
N TRP A 21 -7.15 -10.02 -0.16
CA TRP A 21 -7.98 -9.02 -0.83
C TRP A 21 -8.74 -9.62 -2.01
N SER A 22 -8.08 -10.48 -2.81
CA SER A 22 -8.74 -11.19 -3.90
C SER A 22 -9.89 -12.04 -3.36
N ALA A 23 -9.63 -12.89 -2.35
CA ALA A 23 -10.65 -13.74 -1.74
C ALA A 23 -11.83 -12.93 -1.18
N TYR A 24 -11.57 -11.79 -0.56
CA TYR A 24 -12.61 -10.86 -0.12
C TYR A 24 -13.48 -10.37 -1.29
N VAL A 25 -12.86 -9.91 -2.38
CA VAL A 25 -13.59 -9.42 -3.56
C VAL A 25 -14.34 -10.54 -4.27
N GLU A 26 -13.71 -11.68 -4.50
CA GLU A 26 -14.34 -12.83 -5.14
C GLU A 26 -15.56 -13.31 -4.35
N THR A 27 -15.47 -13.34 -3.02
CA THR A 27 -16.59 -13.70 -2.13
C THR A 27 -17.70 -12.66 -2.15
N ARG A 28 -17.35 -11.37 -2.04
CA ARG A 28 -18.33 -10.28 -1.93
C ARG A 28 -19.08 -10.04 -3.24
N TYR A 29 -18.40 -10.18 -4.37
CA TYR A 29 -18.91 -9.79 -5.68
C TYR A 29 -19.17 -10.97 -6.63
N GLY A 30 -18.80 -12.20 -6.25
CA GLY A 30 -19.00 -13.38 -7.10
C GLY A 30 -18.17 -13.36 -8.38
N VAL A 31 -17.04 -12.65 -8.38
CA VAL A 31 -16.15 -12.50 -9.54
C VAL A 31 -14.84 -13.24 -9.32
N ARG A 32 -14.00 -13.31 -10.37
CA ARG A 32 -12.61 -13.76 -10.23
C ARG A 32 -11.66 -12.57 -10.31
N VAL A 33 -10.68 -12.53 -9.44
CA VAL A 33 -9.63 -11.51 -9.43
C VAL A 33 -8.37 -12.11 -10.01
N SER A 34 -7.84 -11.46 -11.04
CA SER A 34 -6.52 -11.78 -11.57
C SER A 34 -5.48 -10.86 -10.94
N TRP A 35 -4.25 -11.35 -10.83
CA TRP A 35 -3.14 -10.54 -10.36
C TRP A 35 -1.84 -10.86 -11.10
N ARG A 36 -1.00 -9.84 -11.22
CA ARG A 36 0.36 -9.95 -11.76
C ARG A 36 1.28 -8.98 -11.05
N GLN A 37 2.56 -9.32 -10.96
CA GLN A 37 3.55 -8.38 -10.48
C GLN A 37 4.07 -7.52 -11.64
N CYS A 38 4.07 -6.20 -11.47
CA CYS A 38 4.66 -5.27 -12.44
C CYS A 38 4.96 -3.90 -11.79
N PRO A 39 5.91 -3.13 -12.34
CA PRO A 39 6.08 -1.74 -11.97
C PRO A 39 4.84 -0.92 -12.36
N VAL A 40 4.41 -0.03 -11.48
CA VAL A 40 3.33 0.94 -11.72
C VAL A 40 3.84 2.37 -11.54
N PRO A 41 3.34 3.33 -12.35
CA PRO A 41 3.75 4.72 -12.24
C PRO A 41 3.18 5.37 -10.97
N LEU A 42 4.06 5.96 -10.17
CA LEU A 42 3.73 6.52 -8.85
C LEU A 42 2.79 7.73 -8.94
N ASP A 43 2.89 8.53 -10.00
CA ASP A 43 2.07 9.72 -10.25
C ASP A 43 0.60 9.42 -10.58
N ARG A 44 0.29 8.15 -10.87
CA ARG A 44 -1.08 7.65 -11.11
C ARG A 44 -1.69 6.94 -9.91
N LEU A 45 -0.96 6.79 -8.81
CA LEU A 45 -1.46 6.12 -7.62
C LEU A 45 -2.41 7.02 -6.83
N ILE A 46 -3.63 6.51 -6.66
CA ILE A 46 -4.70 7.11 -5.86
C ILE A 46 -4.73 6.44 -4.50
N ALA A 47 -4.63 7.25 -3.45
CA ALA A 47 -4.66 6.78 -2.08
C ALA A 47 -6.10 6.50 -1.63
N THR A 48 -6.28 5.35 -0.99
CA THR A 48 -7.53 4.90 -0.36
C THR A 48 -7.51 5.05 1.16
N GLN A 49 -6.47 5.68 1.71
CA GLN A 49 -6.33 6.00 3.13
C GLN A 49 -6.08 7.51 3.32
N PRO A 50 -6.55 8.10 4.44
CA PRO A 50 -6.53 9.56 4.60
C PRO A 50 -5.17 10.13 4.99
N GLU A 51 -4.29 9.32 5.56
CA GLU A 51 -3.00 9.75 6.12
C GLU A 51 -2.01 8.60 6.24
N ILE A 52 -0.74 8.92 6.47
CA ILE A 52 0.34 7.99 6.77
C ILE A 52 0.88 8.27 8.17
N GLU A 53 0.97 7.23 9.00
CA GLU A 53 1.57 7.31 10.34
C GLU A 53 3.07 7.65 10.25
N LEU A 54 3.52 8.75 10.88
CA LEU A 54 4.92 9.23 10.81
C LEU A 54 5.93 8.15 11.21
N LEU A 55 5.66 7.40 12.28
CA LEU A 55 6.54 6.32 12.73
C LEU A 55 6.75 5.27 11.64
N LYS A 56 5.67 4.80 10.99
CA LYS A 56 5.78 3.84 9.89
C LYS A 56 6.58 4.43 8.74
N TYR A 57 6.32 5.69 8.39
CA TYR A 57 7.04 6.37 7.33
C TYR A 57 8.55 6.41 7.59
N ARG A 58 8.97 6.78 8.80
CA ARG A 58 10.40 6.79 9.17
C ARG A 58 11.01 5.40 9.20
N LEU A 59 10.31 4.40 9.72
CA LEU A 59 10.80 3.01 9.67
C LEU A 59 11.07 2.56 8.23
N VAL A 60 10.16 2.87 7.30
CA VAL A 60 10.31 2.50 5.90
C VAL A 60 11.42 3.33 5.22
N ARG A 61 11.43 4.65 5.41
CA ARG A 61 12.37 5.59 4.77
C ARG A 61 13.80 5.46 5.29
N ASP A 62 13.95 5.48 6.62
CA ASP A 62 15.24 5.65 7.28
C ASP A 62 15.87 4.30 7.65
N GLU A 63 15.05 3.28 7.91
CA GLU A 63 15.51 1.95 8.35
C GLU A 63 15.26 0.85 7.32
N GLY A 64 14.70 1.18 6.15
CA GLY A 64 14.42 0.23 5.07
C GLY A 64 13.36 -0.83 5.44
N PHE A 65 12.50 -0.55 6.43
CA PHE A 65 11.49 -1.50 6.87
C PHE A 65 10.54 -1.87 5.72
N ARG A 66 10.64 -3.10 5.21
CA ARG A 66 9.77 -3.66 4.16
C ARG A 66 9.79 -2.88 2.83
N ILE A 67 10.81 -2.05 2.58
CA ILE A 67 10.84 -1.15 1.41
C ILE A 67 10.89 -1.87 0.06
N GLU A 68 11.36 -3.12 0.04
CA GLU A 68 11.45 -3.95 -1.18
C GLU A 68 10.20 -4.79 -1.45
N GLU A 69 9.26 -4.86 -0.50
CA GLU A 69 8.01 -5.55 -0.75
C GLU A 69 7.15 -4.78 -1.75
N PRO A 70 6.53 -5.46 -2.73
CA PRO A 70 5.66 -4.80 -3.68
C PRO A 70 4.42 -4.26 -2.97
N ILE A 71 3.92 -3.12 -3.44
CA ILE A 71 2.63 -2.59 -3.00
C ILE A 71 1.49 -3.39 -3.64
N VAL A 72 0.27 -3.28 -3.11
CA VAL A 72 -0.90 -3.92 -3.72
C VAL A 72 -1.78 -2.83 -4.32
N VAL A 73 -2.10 -2.97 -5.60
CA VAL A 73 -2.81 -1.94 -6.38
C VAL A 73 -3.93 -2.57 -7.18
N TYR A 74 -5.11 -1.96 -7.17
CA TYR A 74 -6.19 -2.31 -8.08
C TYR A 74 -6.21 -1.36 -9.27
N LYS A 75 -6.30 -1.91 -10.49
CA LYS A 75 -6.44 -1.12 -11.72
C LYS A 75 -7.93 -0.96 -12.06
N GLY A 76 -8.44 0.27 -11.96
CA GLY A 76 -9.77 0.61 -12.47
C GLY A 76 -9.82 0.53 -13.99
N ARG A 77 -10.99 0.21 -14.53
CA ARG A 77 -11.23 0.12 -15.99
C ARG A 77 -11.05 1.48 -16.66
N ALA A 78 -11.38 2.57 -15.97
CA ALA A 78 -11.17 3.94 -16.44
C ALA A 78 -9.69 4.40 -16.37
N GLY A 79 -8.76 3.53 -15.97
CA GLY A 79 -7.34 3.82 -15.86
C GLY A 79 -6.78 4.35 -14.52
N PRO A 80 -7.54 4.58 -13.42
CA PRO A 80 -6.93 4.91 -12.14
C PRO A 80 -6.29 3.68 -11.49
N TYR A 81 -5.25 3.91 -10.69
CA TYR A 81 -4.57 2.89 -9.90
C TYR A 81 -4.83 3.15 -8.41
N TYR A 82 -5.70 2.38 -7.79
CA TYR A 82 -6.03 2.54 -6.37
C TYR A 82 -5.08 1.71 -5.52
N VAL A 83 -4.38 2.36 -4.59
CA VAL A 83 -3.52 1.66 -3.64
C VAL A 83 -4.41 0.91 -2.65
N VAL A 84 -4.30 -0.41 -2.60
CA VAL A 84 -5.01 -1.27 -1.65
C VAL A 84 -4.18 -1.42 -0.38
N ASP A 85 -2.88 -1.68 -0.54
CA ASP A 85 -1.92 -1.76 0.57
C ASP A 85 -0.56 -1.20 0.15
N GLY A 86 0.23 -0.78 1.14
CA GLY A 86 1.60 -0.32 0.91
C GLY A 86 1.73 1.19 0.67
N HIS A 87 0.74 2.00 1.04
CA HIS A 87 0.78 3.46 0.87
C HIS A 87 2.04 4.10 1.47
N THR A 88 2.52 3.66 2.63
CA THR A 88 3.77 4.18 3.21
C THR A 88 4.97 3.93 2.29
N ARG A 89 5.07 2.72 1.71
CA ARG A 89 6.15 2.33 0.79
C ARG A 89 6.05 3.12 -0.51
N ALA A 90 4.85 3.24 -1.08
CA ALA A 90 4.60 4.07 -2.25
C ALA A 90 4.98 5.54 -2.00
N ARG A 91 4.60 6.10 -0.84
CA ARG A 91 4.94 7.47 -0.48
C ARG A 91 6.45 7.67 -0.28
N VAL A 92 7.14 6.74 0.36
CA VAL A 92 8.62 6.82 0.50
C VAL A 92 9.29 6.82 -0.88
N ARG A 93 8.87 5.97 -1.82
CA ARG A 93 9.40 5.96 -3.19
C ARG A 93 9.09 7.25 -3.94
N TRP A 94 7.89 7.82 -3.77
CA TRP A 94 7.53 9.13 -4.31
C TRP A 94 8.45 10.24 -3.79
N ASP A 95 8.63 10.33 -2.47
CA ASP A 95 9.47 11.35 -1.85
C ASP A 95 10.95 11.19 -2.21
N ALA A 96 11.38 9.97 -2.55
CA ALA A 96 12.72 9.68 -3.07
C ALA A 96 12.90 10.05 -4.57
N GLY A 97 11.87 10.59 -5.22
CA GLY A 97 11.91 10.98 -6.63
C GLY A 97 11.83 9.81 -7.62
N CYS A 98 11.43 8.61 -7.17
CA CYS A 98 11.18 7.50 -8.08
C CYS A 98 9.95 7.79 -8.95
N THR A 99 9.98 7.30 -10.19
CA THR A 99 8.84 7.41 -11.13
C THR A 99 7.90 6.22 -11.07
N THR A 100 8.40 5.05 -10.65
CA THR A 100 7.64 3.80 -10.55
C THR A 100 7.87 3.09 -9.22
N VAL A 101 6.98 2.16 -8.88
CA VAL A 101 7.12 1.25 -7.73
C VAL A 101 6.65 -0.15 -8.13
N GLU A 102 7.33 -1.18 -7.61
CA GLU A 102 6.91 -2.57 -7.80
C GLU A 102 5.55 -2.82 -7.12
N ALA A 103 4.62 -3.43 -7.85
CA ALA A 103 3.29 -3.70 -7.36
C ALA A 103 2.77 -5.07 -7.76
N ILE A 104 1.94 -5.65 -6.91
CA ILE A 104 0.97 -6.68 -7.30
C ILE A 104 -0.27 -5.95 -7.81
N LEU A 105 -0.46 -5.99 -9.12
CA LEU A 105 -1.56 -5.37 -9.82
C LEU A 105 -2.75 -6.34 -9.88
N LEU A 106 -3.84 -5.94 -9.25
CA LEU A 106 -5.13 -6.62 -9.21
C LEU A 106 -6.03 -6.08 -10.32
N ASP A 107 -6.77 -6.97 -10.98
CA ASP A 107 -7.71 -6.62 -12.05
C ASP A 107 -8.88 -7.62 -12.08
N CYS A 108 -10.10 -7.09 -12.24
CA CYS A 108 -11.32 -7.84 -12.46
C CYS A 108 -12.35 -7.00 -13.24
N PRO A 109 -13.29 -7.63 -13.96
CA PRO A 109 -14.25 -6.91 -14.81
C PRO A 109 -15.39 -6.21 -14.02
N GLU A 110 -15.44 -6.38 -12.70
CA GLU A 110 -16.55 -5.93 -11.86
C GLU A 110 -16.49 -4.44 -11.53
N GLU A 111 -17.42 -3.66 -12.06
CA GLU A 111 -17.48 -2.21 -11.86
C GLU A 111 -17.77 -1.82 -10.41
N ALA A 112 -18.55 -2.64 -9.67
CA ALA A 112 -18.84 -2.37 -8.28
C ALA A 112 -17.58 -2.33 -7.39
N VAL A 113 -16.53 -3.09 -7.74
CA VAL A 113 -15.24 -3.06 -7.03
C VAL A 113 -14.54 -1.72 -7.22
N GLU A 114 -14.54 -1.21 -8.45
CA GLU A 114 -13.98 0.11 -8.77
C GLU A 114 -14.73 1.23 -8.04
N LEU A 115 -16.06 1.17 -8.01
CA LEU A 115 -16.89 2.15 -7.30
C LEU A 115 -16.63 2.16 -5.79
N ASP A 116 -16.44 1.00 -5.17
CA ASP A 116 -16.11 0.90 -3.74
C ASP A 116 -14.75 1.52 -3.43
N LEU A 117 -13.75 1.28 -4.28
CA LEU A 117 -12.41 1.85 -4.15
C LEU A 117 -12.38 3.36 -4.43
N ALA A 118 -13.09 3.81 -5.46
CA ALA A 118 -13.26 5.23 -5.76
C ALA A 118 -13.92 5.96 -4.58
N SER A 119 -14.97 5.36 -4.01
CA SER A 119 -15.64 5.87 -2.82
C SER A 119 -14.71 5.91 -1.60
N ALA A 120 -13.88 4.88 -1.40
CA ALA A 120 -12.87 4.87 -0.34
C ALA A 120 -11.81 5.96 -0.52
N ALA A 121 -11.34 6.19 -1.75
CA ALA A 121 -10.40 7.25 -2.08
C ALA A 121 -10.99 8.65 -1.85
N CYS A 122 -12.22 8.87 -2.30
CA CYS A 122 -12.95 10.13 -2.09
C CYS A 122 -13.16 10.43 -0.60
N ARG A 123 -13.61 9.45 0.20
CA ARG A 123 -13.74 9.59 1.66
C ARG A 123 -12.40 9.92 2.32
N SER A 124 -11.33 9.26 1.86
CA SER A 124 -9.99 9.45 2.40
C SER A 124 -9.41 10.84 2.11
N GLY A 125 -9.75 11.44 0.98
CA GLY A 125 -9.33 12.80 0.67
C GLY A 125 -10.27 13.91 1.11
N ALA A 126 -11.31 13.59 1.89
CA ALA A 126 -12.32 14.53 2.40
C ALA A 126 -13.24 15.13 1.31
N GLY A 127 -13.62 14.33 0.32
CA GLY A 127 -14.54 14.72 -0.75
C GLY A 127 -13.94 14.58 -2.15
N ASP A 128 -12.61 14.58 -2.24
CA ASP A 128 -11.86 14.36 -3.48
C ASP A 128 -10.87 13.21 -3.31
N SER A 129 -10.53 12.51 -4.39
CA SER A 129 -9.45 11.52 -4.35
C SER A 129 -8.09 12.22 -4.19
N ARG A 130 -7.16 11.63 -3.43
CA ARG A 130 -5.78 12.14 -3.31
C ARG A 130 -4.79 11.25 -4.04
N ARG A 131 -3.77 11.87 -4.63
CA ARG A 131 -2.59 11.12 -5.10
C ARG A 131 -1.74 10.71 -3.91
N ILE A 132 -0.91 9.69 -4.09
CA ILE A 132 -0.06 9.20 -3.00
C ILE A 132 0.88 10.27 -2.42
N GLY A 133 1.37 11.18 -3.27
CA GLY A 133 2.22 12.30 -2.87
C GLY A 133 1.51 13.35 -1.99
N ASP A 134 0.18 13.41 -2.05
CA ASP A 134 -0.63 14.41 -1.33
C ASP A 134 -1.17 13.87 0.01
N VAL A 135 -0.91 12.61 0.34
CA VAL A 135 -1.36 12.00 1.60
C VAL A 135 -0.58 12.58 2.77
N PRO A 136 -1.20 13.23 3.76
CA PRO A 136 -0.47 13.81 4.88
C PRO A 136 0.24 12.74 5.72
N ILE A 137 1.44 13.06 6.18
CA ILE A 137 2.19 12.25 7.14
C ILE A 137 1.98 12.85 8.53
N ILE A 138 1.38 12.09 9.45
CA ILE A 138 0.90 12.59 10.74
C ILE A 138 1.57 11.87 11.91
N ASP A 139 2.02 12.63 12.90
CA ASP A 139 2.44 12.12 14.19
C ASP A 139 1.28 12.14 15.20
N ARG A 140 0.52 11.04 15.26
CA ARG A 140 -0.56 10.90 16.25
C ARG A 140 -0.09 10.48 17.64
N LEU A 141 1.13 9.94 17.76
CA LEU A 141 1.60 9.32 19.00
C LEU A 141 2.50 10.26 19.80
N GLY A 142 3.06 11.29 19.16
CA GLY A 142 4.12 12.12 19.71
C GLY A 142 5.44 11.36 19.65
N GLU A 143 6.34 11.80 18.77
CA GLU A 143 7.67 11.23 18.66
C GLU A 143 8.42 11.25 20.00
N GLY A 144 9.10 10.13 20.31
CA GLY A 144 9.85 9.98 21.56
C GLY A 144 8.99 9.60 22.78
N THR A 145 7.67 9.58 22.67
CA THR A 145 6.80 9.16 23.78
C THR A 145 6.87 7.65 24.05
N ALA A 146 6.35 7.23 25.20
CA ALA A 146 6.19 5.81 25.52
C ALA A 146 5.24 5.10 24.52
N ALA A 147 4.19 5.77 24.04
CA ALA A 147 3.28 5.24 23.03
C ALA A 147 3.99 4.98 21.70
N TRP A 148 4.81 5.92 21.25
CA TRP A 148 5.68 5.78 20.08
C TRP A 148 6.63 4.59 20.22
N THR A 149 7.33 4.50 21.35
CA THR A 149 8.30 3.41 21.62
C THR A 149 7.62 2.03 21.66
N ARG A 150 6.42 1.94 22.24
CA ARG A 150 5.63 0.70 22.24
C ARG A 150 5.21 0.32 20.82
N ARG A 151 4.66 1.26 20.07
CA ARG A 151 4.23 1.06 18.68
C ARG A 151 5.39 0.61 17.78
N ARG A 152 6.56 1.20 17.93
CA ARG A 152 7.76 0.81 17.17
C ARG A 152 8.12 -0.66 17.42
N ARG A 153 8.09 -1.11 18.69
CA ARG A 153 8.34 -2.51 19.05
C ARG A 153 7.31 -3.45 18.45
N GLU A 154 6.03 -3.07 18.44
CA GLU A 154 4.97 -3.87 17.81
C GLU A 154 5.19 -4.04 16.31
N LEU A 155 5.52 -2.95 15.60
CA LEU A 155 5.75 -2.98 14.15
C LEU A 155 6.95 -3.87 13.79
N LEU A 156 8.04 -3.79 14.56
CA LEU A 156 9.22 -4.63 14.34
C LEU A 156 8.98 -6.10 14.67
N ARG A 157 8.11 -6.42 15.62
CA ARG A 157 7.74 -7.81 15.95
C ARG A 157 6.91 -8.47 14.86
N LYS A 158 6.07 -7.72 14.16
CA LYS A 158 5.27 -8.22 13.02
C LYS A 158 6.10 -8.57 11.77
N ARG A 159 7.42 -8.37 11.82
CA ARG A 159 8.38 -8.72 10.75
C ARG A 159 8.90 -10.17 10.88
N GLY A 160 8.64 -10.86 12.00
CA GLY A 160 9.10 -12.24 12.27
C GLY A 160 7.95 -13.23 12.20
#